data_AF-A0AB33B8H2-F1
#
_entry.id   AF-A0AB33B8H2-F1
#
_cell.length_a   1.000
_cell.length_b   1.000
_cell.length_c   1.000
_cell.angle_alpha   90.00
_cell.angle_beta   90.00
_cell.angle_gamma   90.00
#
_symmetry.space_group_name_H-M   'P 1'
#
loop_
_entity.id
_entity.type
_entity.pdbx_description
1 polymer ?
#
loop_
_entity_poly.entity_id
_entity_poly.type
_entity_poly.pdbx_seq_one_letter_code
_entity_poly.pdbx_strand_id
1 'polypeptide(L)'
;MKLKILTITISVGLLLAGCTKQAEPEAAEVDYKAQFEESDRKIGEFLDQLDNPNTPQEVKVKILCHDYPEVYKTQYMPALIKISPKPYTEEKLLSDLKSATDYYKDAFAIRCN
;
A
#
# COMPACT_ATOMS: atom_id res chain seq x y z
N MET A 1 35.20 59.27 -15.53
CA MET A 1 35.46 59.88 -14.19
C MET A 1 34.13 60.36 -13.65
N LYS A 2 33.57 59.90 -12.54
CA LYS A 2 34.12 59.89 -11.18
C LYS A 2 33.55 58.71 -10.39
N LEU A 3 34.45 57.89 -9.87
CA LEU A 3 34.25 56.91 -8.80
C LEU A 3 34.00 57.67 -7.49
N LYS A 4 33.03 57.23 -6.66
CA LYS A 4 33.02 57.54 -5.22
C LYS A 4 32.14 56.55 -4.39
N ILE A 5 32.85 55.65 -3.70
CA ILE A 5 32.76 55.29 -2.27
C ILE A 5 31.52 54.51 -1.75
N LEU A 6 31.75 53.20 -1.60
CA LEU A 6 31.60 52.35 -0.41
C LEU A 6 30.74 52.88 0.76
N THR A 7 29.62 52.19 1.07
CA THR A 7 29.11 52.14 2.45
C THR A 7 28.73 50.70 2.78
N ILE A 8 29.53 50.09 3.66
CA ILE A 8 29.32 48.80 4.30
C ILE A 8 28.28 49.02 5.39
N THR A 9 27.15 48.30 5.32
CA THR A 9 26.23 48.17 6.46
C THR A 9 26.23 46.72 6.89
N ILE A 10 27.07 46.43 7.89
CA ILE A 10 27.05 45.20 8.67
C ILE A 10 25.84 45.27 9.58
N SER A 11 24.86 44.40 9.35
CA SER A 11 23.76 44.15 10.27
C SER A 11 23.96 42.79 10.90
N VAL A 12 24.58 42.78 12.08
CA VAL A 12 24.58 41.64 13.00
C VAL A 12 23.23 41.59 13.69
N GLY A 13 22.59 40.42 13.70
CA GLY A 13 21.53 40.10 14.65
C GLY A 13 20.44 39.21 14.06
N LEU A 14 20.51 37.91 14.33
CA LEU A 14 19.69 37.26 15.34
C LEU A 14 19.76 35.75 15.13
N LEU A 15 20.31 35.05 16.13
CA LEU A 15 20.24 33.61 16.25
C LEU A 15 18.77 33.20 16.37
N LEU A 16 18.17 32.75 15.27
CA LEU A 16 17.03 31.86 15.33
C LEU A 16 17.56 30.43 15.18
N ALA A 17 17.98 29.85 16.30
CA ALA A 17 17.91 28.40 16.48
C ALA A 17 16.42 28.03 16.57
N GLY A 18 15.71 28.15 15.44
CA GLY A 18 14.42 27.53 15.25
C GLY A 18 14.68 26.11 14.78
N CYS A 19 14.16 25.12 15.50
CA CYS A 19 14.24 23.70 15.16
C CYS A 19 14.11 23.48 13.65
N THR A 20 15.17 23.01 13.01
CA THR A 20 15.02 22.24 11.78
C THR A 20 14.40 20.91 12.19
N LYS A 21 13.09 20.92 12.43
CA LYS A 21 12.30 19.72 12.21
C LYS A 21 12.40 19.52 10.71
N GLN A 22 13.39 18.72 10.29
CA GLN A 22 13.45 18.19 8.94
C GLN A 22 12.03 17.68 8.69
N ALA A 23 11.30 18.37 7.80
CA ALA A 23 10.14 17.76 7.21
C ALA A 23 10.71 16.49 6.57
N GLU A 24 10.40 15.35 7.19
CA GLU A 24 10.43 14.08 6.49
C GLU A 24 9.78 14.36 5.13
N PRO A 25 10.36 13.89 4.02
CA PRO A 25 9.74 14.10 2.72
C PRO A 25 8.29 13.65 2.86
N GLU A 26 7.34 14.59 2.73
CA GLU A 26 5.92 14.31 2.83
C GLU A 26 5.69 13.15 1.88
N ALA A 27 5.46 11.96 2.43
CA ALA A 27 5.14 10.80 1.63
C ALA A 27 3.96 11.24 0.77
N ALA A 28 4.09 11.09 -0.55
CA ALA A 28 3.02 11.44 -1.48
C ALA A 28 1.69 10.94 -0.90
N GLU A 29 0.71 11.84 -0.77
CA GLU A 29 -0.55 11.53 -0.12
C GLU A 29 -1.15 10.29 -0.81
N VAL A 30 -1.27 9.20 -0.06
CA VAL A 30 -1.79 7.94 -0.59
C VAL A 30 -3.29 8.09 -0.76
N ASP A 31 -3.77 8.03 -2.00
CA ASP A 31 -5.20 7.92 -2.29
C ASP A 31 -5.68 6.50 -1.95
N TYR A 32 -6.10 6.32 -0.71
CA TYR A 32 -6.59 5.03 -0.21
C TYR A 32 -7.86 4.55 -0.92
N LYS A 33 -8.67 5.45 -1.50
CA LYS A 33 -9.84 5.03 -2.27
C LYS A 33 -9.41 4.42 -3.59
N ALA A 34 -8.52 5.07 -4.32
CA ALA A 34 -7.96 4.53 -5.56
C ALA A 34 -7.18 3.24 -5.32
N GLN A 35 -6.39 3.17 -4.24
CA GLN A 35 -5.68 1.95 -3.85
C GLN A 35 -6.64 0.80 -3.55
N PHE A 36 -7.73 1.07 -2.81
CA PHE A 36 -8.76 0.07 -2.55
C PHE A 36 -9.38 -0.45 -3.84
N GLU A 37 -9.89 0.44 -4.70
CA GLU A 37 -10.54 0.08 -5.97
C GLU A 37 -9.64 -0.73 -6.90
N GLU A 38 -8.37 -0.35 -7.01
CA GLU A 38 -7.40 -1.07 -7.84
C GLU A 38 -7.08 -2.47 -7.27
N SER A 39 -6.93 -2.56 -5.95
CA SER A 39 -6.65 -3.85 -5.30
C SER A 39 -7.86 -4.79 -5.31
N ASP A 40 -9.07 -4.25 -5.16
CA ASP A 40 -10.34 -4.98 -5.25
C ASP A 40 -10.52 -5.59 -6.66
N ARG A 41 -10.26 -4.78 -7.70
CA ARG A 41 -10.26 -5.26 -9.10
C ARG A 41 -9.28 -6.42 -9.31
N LYS A 42 -8.03 -6.29 -8.84
CA LYS A 42 -7.02 -7.36 -8.95
C LYS A 42 -7.43 -8.64 -8.23
N ILE A 43 -8.02 -8.51 -7.04
CA ILE A 43 -8.53 -9.65 -6.29
C ILE A 43 -9.67 -10.34 -7.06
N GLY A 44 -10.56 -9.56 -7.69
CA GLY A 44 -11.57 -10.09 -8.61
C GLY A 44 -10.95 -10.89 -9.77
N GLU A 45 -9.92 -10.36 -10.42
CA GLU A 45 -9.22 -11.05 -11.51
C GLU A 45 -8.51 -12.35 -11.06
N PHE A 46 -8.04 -12.41 -9.81
CA PHE A 46 -7.52 -13.64 -9.23
C PHE A 46 -8.61 -14.68 -9.00
N LEU A 47 -9.76 -14.27 -8.47
CA LEU A 47 -10.94 -15.12 -8.27
C LEU A 47 -11.45 -15.68 -9.61
N ASP A 48 -11.58 -14.84 -10.64
CA ASP A 48 -11.98 -15.26 -11.98
C ASP A 48 -11.05 -16.34 -12.56
N GLN A 49 -9.74 -16.20 -12.34
CA GLN A 49 -8.77 -17.22 -12.75
C GLN A 49 -8.87 -18.49 -11.92
N LEU A 50 -9.12 -18.40 -10.61
CA LEU A 50 -9.28 -19.58 -9.76
C LEU A 50 -10.55 -20.37 -10.14
N ASP A 51 -11.64 -19.67 -10.46
CA ASP A 51 -12.92 -20.26 -10.84
C ASP A 51 -12.93 -20.81 -12.27
N ASN A 52 -12.03 -20.32 -13.14
CA ASN A 52 -11.90 -20.84 -14.49
C ASN A 52 -11.26 -22.26 -14.49
N PRO A 53 -11.98 -23.29 -14.99
CA PRO A 53 -11.46 -24.66 -15.03
C PRO A 53 -10.26 -24.83 -15.96
N ASN A 54 -10.05 -23.91 -16.91
CA ASN A 54 -8.95 -23.94 -17.86
C ASN A 54 -7.67 -23.26 -17.34
N THR A 55 -7.71 -22.62 -16.17
CA THR A 55 -6.52 -22.00 -15.59
C THR A 55 -5.49 -23.06 -15.20
N PRO A 56 -4.23 -22.97 -15.66
CA PRO A 56 -3.19 -23.94 -15.32
C PRO A 56 -2.96 -24.04 -13.81
N GLN A 57 -2.64 -25.23 -13.32
CA GLN A 57 -2.40 -25.48 -11.89
C GLN A 57 -1.30 -24.58 -11.32
N GLU A 58 -0.22 -24.35 -12.08
CA GLU A 58 0.88 -23.46 -11.68
C GLU A 58 0.43 -22.00 -11.45
N VAL A 59 -0.53 -21.52 -12.25
CA VAL A 59 -1.12 -20.19 -12.08
C VAL A 59 -1.96 -20.16 -10.81
N LYS A 60 -2.79 -21.19 -10.57
CA LYS A 60 -3.57 -21.32 -9.33
C LYS A 60 -2.67 -21.34 -8.08
N VAL A 61 -1.54 -22.05 -8.13
CA VAL A 61 -0.54 -22.07 -7.06
C VAL A 61 0.03 -20.67 -6.83
N LYS A 62 0.45 -19.98 -7.89
CA LYS A 62 1.00 -18.61 -7.79
C LYS A 62 -0.02 -17.65 -7.16
N ILE A 63 -1.27 -17.69 -7.62
CA ILE A 63 -2.35 -16.86 -7.08
C ILE A 63 -2.55 -17.13 -5.58
N LEU A 64 -2.74 -18.40 -5.20
CA LEU A 64 -3.12 -18.76 -3.82
C LEU A 64 -1.99 -18.66 -2.80
N CYS A 65 -0.74 -18.83 -3.24
CA CYS A 65 0.42 -18.85 -2.37
C CYS A 65 1.17 -17.53 -2.32
N HIS A 66 0.96 -16.64 -3.29
CA HIS A 66 1.72 -15.41 -3.41
C HIS A 66 0.83 -14.21 -3.74
N ASP A 67 0.28 -14.15 -4.96
CA ASP A 67 -0.24 -12.90 -5.51
C ASP A 67 -1.48 -12.40 -4.77
N TYR A 68 -2.45 -13.28 -4.50
CA TYR A 68 -3.66 -12.89 -3.80
C TYR A 68 -3.36 -12.49 -2.34
N PRO A 69 -2.65 -13.31 -1.53
CA PRO A 69 -2.24 -12.88 -0.20
C PRO A 69 -1.43 -11.58 -0.16
N GLU A 70 -0.53 -11.37 -1.12
CA GLU A 70 0.32 -10.17 -1.18
C GLU A 70 -0.51 -8.91 -1.46
N VAL A 71 -1.31 -8.91 -2.53
CA VAL A 71 -2.18 -7.77 -2.88
C VAL A 71 -3.16 -7.49 -1.75
N TYR A 72 -3.74 -8.53 -1.16
CA TYR A 72 -4.69 -8.37 -0.08
C TYR A 72 -4.06 -7.69 1.15
N LYS A 73 -2.90 -8.17 1.60
CA LYS A 73 -2.24 -7.68 2.82
C LYS A 73 -1.58 -6.31 2.64
N THR A 74 -1.02 -6.04 1.47
CA THR A 74 -0.22 -4.83 1.24
C THR A 74 -1.03 -3.66 0.67
N GLN A 75 -2.14 -3.94 0.00
CA GLN A 75 -2.94 -2.93 -0.68
C GLN A 75 -4.38 -2.89 -0.18
N TYR A 76 -5.12 -4.00 -0.33
CA TYR A 76 -6.57 -4.02 -0.06
C TYR A 76 -6.90 -3.76 1.42
N MET A 77 -6.33 -4.57 2.30
CA MET A 77 -6.59 -4.51 3.74
C MET A 77 -6.25 -3.15 4.36
N PRO A 78 -5.05 -2.57 4.17
CA PRO A 78 -4.74 -1.26 4.74
C PRO A 78 -5.61 -0.15 4.15
N ALA A 79 -5.90 -0.18 2.85
CA ALA A 79 -6.77 0.81 2.21
C ALA A 79 -8.20 0.73 2.75
N LEU A 80 -8.77 -0.47 2.86
CA LEU A 80 -10.11 -0.70 3.40
C LEU A 80 -10.25 -0.19 4.84
N ILE A 81 -9.27 -0.49 5.70
CA ILE A 81 -9.26 -0.01 7.08
C ILE A 81 -9.20 1.52 7.14
N LYS A 82 -8.46 2.17 6.23
CA LYS A 82 -8.35 3.64 6.17
C LYS A 82 -9.64 4.30 5.71
N ILE A 83 -10.28 3.78 4.68
CA ILE A 83 -11.53 4.35 4.14
C ILE A 83 -12.76 3.99 4.99
N SER A 84 -12.74 2.85 5.69
CA SER A 84 -13.86 2.34 6.48
C SER A 84 -13.36 1.59 7.73
N PRO A 85 -12.90 2.29 8.78
CA PRO A 85 -12.25 1.67 9.93
C PRO A 85 -13.16 0.80 10.82
N LYS A 86 -14.47 0.81 10.60
CA LYS A 86 -15.43 -0.10 11.26
C LYS A 86 -16.40 -0.63 10.22
N PRO A 87 -16.68 -1.94 10.17
CA PRO A 87 -16.33 -2.98 11.15
C PRO A 87 -14.99 -3.69 10.87
N TYR A 88 -14.14 -3.16 10.00
CA TYR A 88 -12.96 -3.87 9.52
C TYR A 88 -11.77 -3.76 10.47
N THR A 89 -11.26 -4.91 10.90
CA THR A 89 -10.00 -5.03 11.64
C THR A 89 -9.03 -5.91 10.85
N GLU A 90 -7.73 -5.73 11.08
CA GLU A 90 -6.70 -6.56 10.46
C GLU A 90 -6.93 -8.05 10.76
N GLU A 91 -7.20 -8.40 12.02
CA GLU A 91 -7.48 -9.79 12.42
C GLU A 91 -8.65 -10.40 11.63
N LYS A 92 -9.76 -9.66 11.52
CA LYS A 92 -10.94 -10.14 10.79
C LYS A 92 -10.63 -10.33 9.31
N LEU A 93 -9.99 -9.34 8.68
CA LEU A 93 -9.64 -9.40 7.26
C LEU A 93 -8.61 -10.50 6.95
N LEU A 94 -7.65 -10.74 7.83
CA LEU A 94 -6.72 -11.87 7.70
C LEU A 94 -7.42 -13.22 7.85
N SER A 95 -8.40 -13.33 8.76
CA SER A 95 -9.24 -14.52 8.90
C SER A 95 -10.08 -14.76 7.64
N ASP A 96 -10.65 -13.71 7.06
CA ASP A 96 -11.44 -13.78 5.83
C ASP A 96 -10.56 -14.22 4.64
N LEU A 97 -9.37 -13.62 4.48
CA LEU A 97 -8.38 -14.03 3.48
C LEU A 97 -7.97 -15.51 3.65
N LYS A 98 -7.70 -15.94 4.89
CA LYS A 98 -7.34 -17.33 5.17
C LYS A 98 -8.46 -18.27 4.74
N SER A 99 -9.70 -17.98 5.14
CA SER A 99 -10.87 -18.78 4.79
C SER A 99 -11.06 -18.88 3.27
N ALA A 100 -10.94 -17.76 2.56
CA ALA A 100 -11.05 -17.72 1.10
C ALA A 100 -9.94 -18.52 0.41
N THR A 101 -8.68 -18.33 0.82
CA THR A 101 -7.55 -19.04 0.19
C THR A 101 -7.52 -20.53 0.53
N ASP A 102 -7.93 -20.93 1.74
CA ASP A 102 -8.01 -22.34 2.14
C ASP A 102 -9.08 -23.09 1.36
N TYR A 103 -10.24 -22.48 1.13
CA TYR A 103 -11.29 -23.06 0.28
C TYR A 103 -10.75 -23.51 -1.09
N TYR A 104 -10.03 -22.63 -1.77
CA TYR A 104 -9.43 -22.94 -3.07
C TYR A 104 -8.25 -23.90 -2.98
N LYS A 105 -7.39 -23.77 -1.95
CA LYS A 105 -6.27 -24.70 -1.75
C LYS A 105 -6.75 -26.12 -1.54
N ASP A 106 -7.79 -26.30 -0.73
CA ASP A 106 -8.41 -27.61 -0.49
C ASP A 106 -9.06 -28.15 -1.77
N ALA A 107 -9.80 -27.31 -2.50
CA ALA A 107 -10.45 -27.70 -3.75
C ALA A 107 -9.45 -28.14 -4.84
N PHE A 108 -8.26 -27.54 -4.89
CA PHE A 108 -7.23 -27.82 -5.89
C PHE A 108 -6.08 -28.69 -5.38
N ALA A 109 -6.17 -29.21 -4.15
CA ALA A 109 -5.11 -29.95 -3.46
C ALA A 109 -3.74 -29.23 -3.47
N ILE A 110 -3.75 -27.91 -3.31
CA ILE A 110 -2.56 -27.06 -3.31
C ILE A 110 -2.00 -26.92 -1.90
N ARG A 111 -0.67 -27.01 -1.77
CA ARG A 111 0.07 -26.63 -0.57
C ARG A 111 1.06 -25.53 -0.92
N CYS A 112 1.10 -24.50 -0.08
CA CYS A 112 2.09 -23.44 -0.17
C CYS A 112 3.28 -23.81 0.73
N ASN A 113 4.49 -23.69 0.19
CA ASN A 113 5.73 -24.07 0.85
C ASN A 113 6.43 -22.86 1.47
#